data_AF-A0A0N0ATU1-F1
#
_entry.id   AF-A0A0N0ATU1-F1
#
_cell.length_a   1.000
_cell.length_b   1.000
_cell.length_c   1.000
_cell.angle_alpha   90.00
_cell.angle_beta   90.00
_cell.angle_gamma   90.00
#
_symmetry.space_group_name_H-M   'P 1'
#
loop_
_entity.id
_entity.type
_entity.pdbx_description
1 polymer ?
#
loop_
_entity_poly.entity_id
_entity_poly.type
_entity_poly.pdbx_seq_one_letter_code
_entity_poly.pdbx_strand_id
1 'polypeptide(L)'
;MSPERIVFRCARDGLAATLEGGLLGGYDGAGAWSLILGNIAPGDEQLMVETHEGLHHELQASTAYGRVTASARLLARRGFRSSALTELFFDMVDRSHGTHEAFATTVSASVVGVARARELLTGNTDYLGHLDRGHGLAGPATLPWRIRETASASVLRAVMSPEALFDVLARGFDRLTRRAFDEGDHPDVRLAAFERAGGPDTWADLVRDLAAEFPDHALDAGDPDRRELPDDADLDRVRAFEEDVVLRRCYEHVSDVLAREGLRTIPWDRQLEAAELFKDEVGRVDPELGERLAVVAERRPVLDDALEYDRQGIELRGPLPARTVDVDTTLASLRAFQSWDVDGDPHVCGVWLGRRVARKQFAFQDELPDPVVALMAPMRFPDGEVLVFGLLPSDWTPRQVQDVLGDVPLLVLTTHHTLTDDGTTALLRTVEPVFVLMDLPVAWHVEDWLRQDAAVRMALVPLDGFEGGDLLLLAFDVDRSPGFRFVHVGGRTAVSLLAERLRLRHGDRLEITAEVLREDAVALNYALNHVLGAWRVLDQDGVE
;
A
#
# COMPACT_ATOMS: atom_id res chain seq x y z
N MET A 1 -12.62 -9.71 30.06
CA MET A 1 -12.33 -8.83 28.92
C MET A 1 -12.88 -9.54 27.70
N SER A 2 -13.82 -8.94 26.99
CA SER A 2 -14.35 -9.53 25.75
C SER A 2 -13.27 -9.43 24.67
N PRO A 3 -13.06 -10.44 23.83
CA PRO A 3 -12.18 -10.30 22.68
C PRO A 3 -12.72 -9.20 21.78
N GLU A 4 -11.87 -8.22 21.47
CA GLU A 4 -12.16 -7.14 20.54
C GLU A 4 -12.44 -7.72 19.15
N ARG A 5 -13.41 -7.12 18.45
CA ARG A 5 -13.89 -7.59 17.15
C ARG A 5 -12.95 -7.07 16.06
N ILE A 6 -12.24 -7.96 15.38
CA ILE A 6 -11.49 -7.64 14.16
C ILE A 6 -12.49 -7.32 13.03
N VAL A 7 -12.41 -6.15 12.41
CA VAL A 7 -13.21 -5.75 11.24
C VAL A 7 -12.28 -5.05 10.24
N PHE A 8 -12.34 -5.34 8.94
CA PHE A 8 -11.54 -4.68 7.90
C PHE A 8 -12.36 -3.57 7.21
N ARG A 9 -11.70 -2.51 6.71
CA ARG A 9 -12.37 -1.27 6.23
C ARG A 9 -13.22 -1.42 4.98
N CYS A 10 -12.92 -2.40 4.14
CA CYS A 10 -13.74 -2.75 2.99
C CYS A 10 -15.21 -3.10 3.36
N ALA A 11 -15.51 -3.35 4.64
CA ALA A 11 -16.86 -3.58 5.12
C ALA A 11 -17.70 -2.32 5.42
N ARG A 12 -17.13 -1.12 5.66
CA ARG A 12 -17.91 0.05 6.16
C ARG A 12 -17.37 1.45 5.82
N ASP A 13 -18.28 2.27 5.29
CA ASP A 13 -18.22 3.69 4.92
C ASP A 13 -17.50 4.68 5.88
N GLY A 14 -16.47 5.38 5.37
CA GLY A 14 -16.05 6.74 5.82
C GLY A 14 -15.10 6.87 7.03
N LEU A 15 -14.17 7.85 6.95
CA LEU A 15 -13.02 8.06 7.87
C LEU A 15 -13.38 8.31 9.35
N ALA A 16 -14.49 8.99 9.65
CA ALA A 16 -14.89 9.24 11.04
C ALA A 16 -15.47 7.99 11.72
N ALA A 17 -16.17 7.12 10.96
CA ALA A 17 -16.61 5.81 11.43
C ALA A 17 -15.46 4.79 11.46
N THR A 18 -14.40 5.04 10.66
CA THR A 18 -13.21 4.19 10.53
C THR A 18 -12.37 4.15 11.82
N LEU A 19 -12.33 5.26 12.56
CA LEU A 19 -11.56 5.38 13.80
C LEU A 19 -12.31 4.90 15.06
N GLU A 20 -13.65 4.91 15.07
CA GLU A 20 -14.46 4.45 16.21
C GLU A 20 -14.81 2.93 16.15
N GLY A 21 -14.60 2.28 15.00
CA GLY A 21 -15.13 0.96 14.68
C GLY A 21 -14.22 -0.26 14.85
N GLY A 22 -12.94 -0.07 15.22
CA GLY A 22 -11.97 -1.17 15.32
C GLY A 22 -11.54 -1.74 13.96
N LEU A 23 -11.17 -0.87 13.02
CA LEU A 23 -10.74 -1.26 11.67
C LEU A 23 -9.23 -1.48 11.58
N LEU A 24 -8.79 -2.54 10.90
CA LEU A 24 -7.37 -2.92 10.79
C LEU A 24 -6.63 -2.27 9.60
N GLY A 25 -7.28 -2.11 8.44
CA GLY A 25 -6.66 -1.55 7.24
C GLY A 25 -7.68 -1.33 6.14
N GLY A 26 -7.28 -0.78 4.98
CA GLY A 26 -8.14 -0.70 3.79
C GLY A 26 -7.45 -0.25 2.49
N TYR A 27 -7.97 -0.74 1.37
CA TYR A 27 -7.59 -0.39 0.00
C TYR A 27 -8.54 0.67 -0.61
N ASP A 28 -7.99 1.67 -1.31
CA ASP A 28 -8.74 2.77 -1.92
C ASP A 28 -9.42 2.42 -3.26
N GLY A 29 -9.28 1.18 -3.73
CA GLY A 29 -9.84 0.68 -4.98
C GLY A 29 -9.07 1.09 -6.25
N ALA A 30 -8.02 1.91 -6.13
CA ALA A 30 -7.29 2.44 -7.27
C ALA A 30 -5.79 2.13 -7.23
N GLY A 31 -5.13 2.34 -6.10
CA GLY A 31 -3.69 2.21 -6.05
C GLY A 31 -3.05 2.35 -4.68
N ALA A 32 -3.75 2.84 -3.65
CA ALA A 32 -3.18 2.98 -2.32
C ALA A 32 -3.92 2.11 -1.32
N TRP A 33 -3.20 1.56 -0.34
CA TRP A 33 -3.79 0.83 0.77
C TRP A 33 -3.16 1.32 2.07
N SER A 34 -3.93 1.28 3.15
CA SER A 34 -3.54 1.85 4.44
C SER A 34 -3.68 0.86 5.58
N LEU A 35 -2.77 0.88 6.54
CA LEU A 35 -2.95 0.24 7.84
C LEU A 35 -3.41 1.26 8.89
N ILE A 36 -4.26 0.82 9.81
CA ILE A 36 -4.70 1.63 10.96
C ILE A 36 -4.10 1.00 12.22
N LEU A 37 -2.85 1.38 12.52
CA LEU A 37 -2.02 0.75 13.54
C LEU A 37 -2.70 0.65 14.92
N GLY A 38 -3.42 1.69 15.34
CA GLY A 38 -4.05 1.73 16.66
C GLY A 38 -5.01 0.56 16.96
N ASN A 39 -5.40 -0.22 15.94
CA ASN A 39 -6.33 -1.34 16.07
C ASN A 39 -5.72 -2.72 15.75
N ILE A 40 -4.44 -2.81 15.36
CA ILE A 40 -3.83 -4.07 14.89
C ILE A 40 -2.84 -4.61 15.93
N ALA A 41 -2.95 -5.90 16.28
CA ALA A 41 -1.91 -6.53 17.09
C ALA A 41 -0.65 -6.86 16.25
N PRO A 42 0.56 -6.72 16.82
CA PRO A 42 1.81 -7.09 16.14
C PRO A 42 1.89 -8.59 15.82
N GLY A 43 2.83 -8.97 14.96
CA GLY A 43 3.06 -10.36 14.54
C GLY A 43 2.09 -10.84 13.44
N ASP A 44 1.55 -12.05 13.60
CA ASP A 44 0.75 -12.73 12.57
C ASP A 44 -0.48 -11.93 12.12
N GLU A 45 -1.13 -11.20 13.04
CA GLU A 45 -2.32 -10.40 12.71
C GLU A 45 -1.96 -9.27 11.75
N GLN A 46 -0.95 -8.47 12.10
CA GLN A 46 -0.45 -7.43 11.21
C GLN A 46 0.06 -8.00 9.87
N LEU A 47 0.80 -9.11 9.88
CA LEU A 47 1.26 -9.78 8.66
C LEU A 47 0.08 -10.17 7.75
N MET A 48 -0.95 -10.78 8.32
CA MET A 48 -2.14 -11.19 7.56
C MET A 48 -2.88 -9.96 7.02
N VAL A 49 -3.05 -8.90 7.81
CA VAL A 49 -3.72 -7.66 7.38
C VAL A 49 -2.94 -6.96 6.27
N GLU A 50 -1.64 -6.77 6.44
CA GLU A 50 -0.78 -6.18 5.40
C GLU A 50 -0.88 -6.93 4.09
N THR A 51 -0.84 -8.27 4.17
CA THR A 51 -0.99 -9.12 2.99
C THR A 51 -2.39 -9.01 2.39
N HIS A 52 -3.44 -9.02 3.21
CA HIS A 52 -4.84 -8.91 2.77
C HIS A 52 -5.07 -7.61 2.00
N GLU A 53 -4.62 -6.47 2.52
CA GLU A 53 -4.81 -5.17 1.87
C GLU A 53 -4.00 -5.05 0.57
N GLY A 54 -2.76 -5.57 0.54
CA GLY A 54 -1.97 -5.67 -0.69
C GLY A 54 -2.63 -6.55 -1.76
N LEU A 55 -3.26 -7.66 -1.36
CA LEU A 55 -3.92 -8.58 -2.28
C LEU A 55 -5.16 -8.00 -2.96
N HIS A 56 -5.85 -7.04 -2.35
CA HIS A 56 -6.89 -6.30 -3.06
C HIS A 56 -6.33 -5.51 -4.23
N HIS A 57 -5.18 -4.87 -4.04
CA HIS A 57 -4.48 -4.16 -5.09
C HIS A 57 -3.99 -5.11 -6.18
N GLU A 58 -3.38 -6.24 -5.80
CA GLU A 58 -2.92 -7.27 -6.74
C GLU A 58 -4.07 -7.79 -7.62
N LEU A 59 -5.24 -8.10 -7.05
CA LEU A 59 -6.40 -8.52 -7.84
C LEU A 59 -6.86 -7.40 -8.79
N GLN A 60 -6.83 -6.15 -8.33
CA GLN A 60 -7.22 -5.00 -9.14
C GLN A 60 -6.27 -4.77 -10.32
N ALA A 61 -4.95 -4.87 -10.08
CA ALA A 61 -3.91 -4.60 -11.06
C ALA A 61 -3.72 -5.76 -12.06
N SER A 62 -4.00 -6.99 -11.64
CA SER A 62 -3.80 -8.20 -12.46
C SER A 62 -5.02 -8.57 -13.32
N THR A 63 -6.19 -7.97 -13.10
CA THR A 63 -7.44 -8.35 -13.80
C THR A 63 -8.03 -7.20 -14.64
N ALA A 64 -8.74 -7.55 -15.72
CA ALA A 64 -9.26 -6.56 -16.64
C ALA A 64 -10.35 -5.67 -16.00
N TYR A 65 -11.26 -6.25 -15.20
CA TYR A 65 -12.30 -5.49 -14.50
C TYR A 65 -11.69 -4.55 -13.46
N GLY A 66 -10.66 -5.02 -12.76
CA GLY A 66 -9.94 -4.22 -11.77
C GLY A 66 -9.23 -3.02 -12.39
N ARG A 67 -8.53 -3.21 -13.52
CA ARG A 67 -7.86 -2.11 -14.23
C ARG A 67 -8.81 -1.00 -14.67
N VAL A 68 -9.98 -1.37 -15.20
CA VAL A 68 -11.02 -0.39 -15.57
C VAL A 68 -11.54 0.35 -14.35
N THR A 69 -11.82 -0.36 -13.27
CA THR A 69 -12.27 0.22 -12.00
C THR A 69 -11.25 1.23 -11.46
N ALA A 70 -9.99 0.82 -11.32
CA ALA A 70 -8.91 1.69 -10.85
C ALA A 70 -8.73 2.93 -11.72
N SER A 71 -8.78 2.79 -13.05
CA SER A 71 -8.61 3.92 -13.96
C SER A 71 -9.78 4.88 -13.97
N ALA A 72 -11.01 4.40 -13.77
CA ALA A 72 -12.15 5.28 -13.59
C ALA A 72 -11.90 6.23 -12.40
N ARG A 73 -11.35 5.72 -11.29
CA ARG A 73 -11.00 6.54 -10.13
C ARG A 73 -9.83 7.49 -10.40
N LEU A 74 -8.76 7.02 -11.02
CA LEU A 74 -7.57 7.84 -11.34
C LEU A 74 -7.92 9.00 -12.28
N LEU A 75 -8.65 8.72 -13.35
CA LEU A 75 -9.12 9.75 -14.30
C LEU A 75 -10.08 10.73 -13.63
N ALA A 76 -10.98 10.26 -12.76
CA ALA A 76 -11.89 11.12 -12.01
C ALA A 76 -11.14 12.11 -11.09
N ARG A 77 -10.11 11.63 -10.36
CA ARG A 77 -9.25 12.47 -9.50
C ARG A 77 -8.51 13.55 -10.32
N ARG A 78 -8.15 13.24 -11.56
CA ARG A 78 -7.52 14.18 -12.50
C ARG A 78 -8.50 15.12 -13.21
N GLY A 79 -9.77 15.14 -12.80
CA GLY A 79 -10.79 16.06 -13.30
C GLY A 79 -11.52 15.58 -14.55
N PHE A 80 -11.18 14.40 -15.09
CA PHE A 80 -11.85 13.87 -16.28
C PHE A 80 -13.17 13.19 -15.91
N ARG A 81 -14.29 13.76 -16.37
CA ARG A 81 -15.66 13.24 -16.13
C ARG A 81 -15.89 12.82 -14.68
N SER A 82 -15.38 13.60 -13.72
CA SER A 82 -15.21 13.16 -12.32
C SER A 82 -16.45 12.56 -11.70
N SER A 83 -17.64 13.17 -11.87
CA SER A 83 -18.89 12.63 -11.33
C SER A 83 -19.25 11.27 -11.94
N ALA A 84 -19.27 11.15 -13.26
CA ALA A 84 -19.68 9.91 -13.94
C ALA A 84 -18.70 8.75 -13.69
N LEU A 85 -17.39 9.03 -13.69
CA LEU A 85 -16.38 8.00 -13.42
C LEU A 85 -16.27 7.65 -11.94
N THR A 86 -16.56 8.59 -11.03
CA THR A 86 -16.67 8.27 -9.60
C THR A 86 -17.89 7.38 -9.32
N GLU A 87 -19.05 7.68 -9.93
CA GLU A 87 -20.24 6.81 -9.84
C GLU A 87 -19.97 5.41 -10.39
N LEU A 88 -19.31 5.32 -11.55
CA LEU A 88 -18.90 4.05 -12.12
C LEU A 88 -17.95 3.29 -11.20
N PHE A 89 -16.94 3.96 -10.66
CA PHE A 89 -15.98 3.36 -9.74
C PHE A 89 -16.67 2.72 -8.54
N PHE A 90 -17.57 3.46 -7.87
CA PHE A 90 -18.29 2.92 -6.71
C PHE A 90 -19.22 1.76 -7.07
N ASP A 91 -19.92 1.84 -8.22
CA ASP A 91 -20.73 0.73 -8.72
C ASP A 91 -19.87 -0.51 -9.00
N MET A 92 -18.71 -0.36 -9.64
CA MET A 92 -17.83 -1.49 -9.92
C MET A 92 -17.23 -2.12 -8.67
N VAL A 93 -16.84 -1.31 -7.68
CA VAL A 93 -16.35 -1.78 -6.36
C VAL A 93 -17.43 -2.57 -5.63
N ASP A 94 -18.66 -2.02 -5.53
CA ASP A 94 -19.78 -2.70 -4.87
C ASP A 94 -20.09 -4.06 -5.53
N ARG A 95 -20.06 -4.11 -6.86
CA ARG A 95 -20.35 -5.30 -7.66
C ARG A 95 -19.23 -6.35 -7.71
N SER A 96 -18.09 -6.08 -7.07
CA SER A 96 -16.93 -6.97 -6.98
C SER A 96 -16.46 -7.23 -5.55
N HIS A 97 -17.15 -6.66 -4.55
CA HIS A 97 -16.74 -6.70 -3.15
C HIS A 97 -16.59 -8.15 -2.64
N GLY A 98 -17.58 -9.01 -2.87
CA GLY A 98 -17.54 -10.39 -2.36
C GLY A 98 -16.39 -11.20 -2.96
N THR A 99 -16.05 -10.95 -4.22
CA THR A 99 -14.91 -11.55 -4.93
C THR A 99 -13.59 -11.04 -4.37
N HIS A 100 -13.45 -9.72 -4.15
CA HIS A 100 -12.26 -9.11 -3.57
C HIS A 100 -11.98 -9.65 -2.16
N GLU A 101 -12.99 -9.71 -1.29
CA GLU A 101 -12.82 -10.24 0.07
C GLU A 101 -12.48 -11.72 0.07
N ALA A 102 -13.17 -12.54 -0.74
CA ALA A 102 -12.86 -13.96 -0.85
C ALA A 102 -11.41 -14.19 -1.32
N PHE A 103 -10.91 -13.37 -2.26
CA PHE A 103 -9.53 -13.45 -2.74
C PHE A 103 -8.52 -13.04 -1.67
N ALA A 104 -8.64 -11.83 -1.16
CA ALA A 104 -7.68 -11.27 -0.22
C ALA A 104 -7.63 -12.10 1.07
N THR A 105 -8.78 -12.54 1.62
CA THR A 105 -8.81 -13.36 2.84
C THR A 105 -8.25 -14.76 2.62
N THR A 106 -8.58 -15.41 1.50
CA THR A 106 -8.11 -16.78 1.25
C THR A 106 -6.61 -16.83 0.99
N VAL A 107 -6.09 -15.90 0.20
CA VAL A 107 -4.67 -15.90 -0.15
C VAL A 107 -3.82 -15.37 1.02
N SER A 108 -4.27 -14.36 1.77
CA SER A 108 -3.55 -13.89 2.97
C SER A 108 -3.50 -14.94 4.09
N ALA A 109 -4.55 -15.76 4.24
CA ALA A 109 -4.56 -16.86 5.20
C ALA A 109 -3.44 -17.89 4.95
N SER A 110 -2.96 -18.03 3.70
CA SER A 110 -1.85 -18.94 3.37
C SER A 110 -0.49 -18.47 3.90
N VAL A 111 -0.34 -17.16 4.19
CA VAL A 111 0.92 -16.58 4.68
C VAL A 111 1.15 -16.92 6.15
N VAL A 112 0.08 -16.96 6.96
CA VAL A 112 0.12 -17.32 8.38
C VAL A 112 -0.28 -18.77 8.66
N GLY A 113 -0.84 -19.45 7.66
CA GLY A 113 -1.43 -20.78 7.76
C GLY A 113 -2.92 -20.76 8.09
N VAL A 114 -3.72 -21.61 7.44
CA VAL A 114 -5.20 -21.57 7.50
C VAL A 114 -5.74 -21.77 8.93
N ALA A 115 -5.14 -22.69 9.70
CA ALA A 115 -5.55 -22.91 11.09
C ALA A 115 -5.36 -21.65 11.94
N ARG A 116 -4.19 -21.00 11.81
CA ARG A 116 -3.87 -19.75 12.50
C ARG A 116 -4.76 -18.60 12.05
N ALA A 117 -5.00 -18.48 10.74
CA ALA A 117 -5.93 -17.49 10.19
C ALA A 117 -7.34 -17.63 10.78
N ARG A 118 -7.86 -18.86 10.94
CA ARG A 118 -9.15 -19.10 11.59
C ARG A 118 -9.17 -18.68 13.05
N GLU A 119 -8.07 -18.90 13.78
CA GLU A 119 -7.93 -18.42 15.15
C GLU A 119 -7.97 -16.89 15.21
N LEU A 120 -7.18 -16.22 14.35
CA LEU A 120 -7.15 -14.76 14.25
C LEU A 120 -8.52 -14.18 13.90
N LEU A 121 -9.24 -14.82 12.97
CA LEU A 121 -10.58 -14.39 12.56
C LEU A 121 -11.71 -14.82 13.52
N THR A 122 -11.38 -15.41 14.68
CA THR A 122 -12.39 -15.88 15.63
C THR A 122 -13.32 -14.74 16.05
N GLY A 123 -14.62 -14.92 15.81
CA GLY A 123 -15.63 -13.92 16.14
C GLY A 123 -15.94 -12.91 15.02
N ASN A 124 -15.20 -12.95 13.91
CA ASN A 124 -15.53 -12.22 12.68
C ASN A 124 -16.20 -13.18 11.68
N THR A 125 -17.53 -13.26 11.74
CA THR A 125 -18.33 -14.19 10.91
C THR A 125 -18.23 -13.90 9.43
N ASP A 126 -18.05 -12.64 9.05
CA ASP A 126 -18.02 -12.22 7.65
C ASP A 126 -16.73 -12.71 6.98
N TYR A 127 -15.58 -12.49 7.64
CA TYR A 127 -14.28 -12.95 7.15
C TYR A 127 -14.10 -14.45 7.22
N LEU A 128 -14.62 -15.11 8.27
CA LEU A 128 -14.70 -16.56 8.28
C LEU A 128 -15.54 -17.07 7.09
N GLY A 129 -16.63 -16.37 6.75
CA GLY A 129 -17.43 -16.65 5.57
C GLY A 129 -16.67 -16.47 4.25
N HIS A 130 -15.87 -15.40 4.11
CA HIS A 130 -15.02 -15.18 2.94
C HIS A 130 -13.94 -16.27 2.80
N LEU A 131 -13.28 -16.64 3.90
CA LEU A 131 -12.30 -17.73 3.94
C LEU A 131 -12.92 -19.07 3.56
N ASP A 132 -14.08 -19.39 4.15
CA ASP A 132 -14.83 -20.62 3.86
C ASP A 132 -15.26 -20.67 2.40
N ARG A 133 -15.77 -19.55 1.88
CA ARG A 133 -16.18 -19.43 0.47
C ARG A 133 -15.00 -19.69 -0.45
N GLY A 134 -13.88 -18.99 -0.26
CA GLY A 134 -12.71 -19.13 -1.12
C GLY A 134 -12.10 -20.53 -1.09
N HIS A 135 -12.01 -21.18 0.08
CA HIS A 135 -11.61 -22.59 0.16
C HIS A 135 -12.60 -23.55 -0.48
N GLY A 136 -13.89 -23.22 -0.48
CA GLY A 136 -14.94 -23.97 -1.16
C GLY A 136 -14.83 -23.95 -2.69
N LEU A 137 -14.14 -22.96 -3.28
CA LEU A 137 -13.96 -22.85 -4.73
C LEU A 137 -13.03 -23.93 -5.31
N ALA A 138 -12.08 -24.40 -4.51
CA ALA A 138 -10.98 -25.29 -4.91
C ALA A 138 -11.36 -26.78 -5.05
N GLY A 139 -12.62 -27.14 -4.81
CA GLY A 139 -13.05 -28.54 -4.77
C GLY A 139 -12.68 -29.27 -3.48
N PRO A 140 -12.87 -30.60 -3.43
CA PRO A 140 -12.80 -31.37 -2.19
C PRO A 140 -11.39 -31.37 -1.59
N ALA A 141 -11.32 -31.48 -0.26
CA ALA A 141 -10.05 -31.50 0.49
C ALA A 141 -9.10 -32.64 0.12
N THR A 142 -9.58 -33.63 -0.64
CA THR A 142 -8.78 -34.73 -1.19
C THR A 142 -7.89 -34.34 -2.36
N LEU A 143 -8.10 -33.15 -2.96
CA LEU A 143 -7.23 -32.65 -4.02
C LEU A 143 -5.91 -32.11 -3.43
N PRO A 144 -4.77 -32.22 -4.16
CA PRO A 144 -3.50 -31.67 -3.73
C PRO A 144 -3.62 -30.20 -3.34
N TRP A 145 -3.07 -29.82 -2.18
CA TRP A 145 -3.29 -28.50 -1.59
C TRP A 145 -2.78 -27.37 -2.49
N ARG A 146 -1.65 -27.56 -3.20
CA ARG A 146 -1.10 -26.58 -4.16
C ARG A 146 -2.05 -26.27 -5.31
N ILE A 147 -2.73 -27.30 -5.82
CA ILE A 147 -3.77 -27.13 -6.84
C ILE A 147 -4.94 -26.37 -6.23
N ARG A 148 -5.33 -26.67 -4.99
CA ARG A 148 -6.47 -26.01 -4.35
C ARG A 148 -6.26 -24.50 -4.21
N GLU A 149 -5.11 -24.06 -3.72
CA GLU A 149 -4.79 -22.63 -3.62
C GLU A 149 -4.81 -21.95 -5.00
N THR A 150 -4.14 -22.57 -5.98
CA THR A 150 -4.10 -22.06 -7.36
C THR A 150 -5.48 -22.02 -7.99
N ALA A 151 -6.32 -23.02 -7.75
CA ALA A 151 -7.68 -23.13 -8.24
C ALA A 151 -8.57 -22.01 -7.69
N SER A 152 -8.56 -21.79 -6.37
CA SER A 152 -9.29 -20.67 -5.74
C SER A 152 -8.87 -19.32 -6.32
N ALA A 153 -7.56 -19.07 -6.40
CA ALA A 153 -7.03 -17.83 -6.98
C ALA A 153 -7.42 -17.68 -8.46
N SER A 154 -7.40 -18.77 -9.23
CA SER A 154 -7.78 -18.78 -10.65
C SER A 154 -9.26 -18.46 -10.85
N VAL A 155 -10.14 -19.02 -10.02
CA VAL A 155 -11.58 -18.71 -10.06
C VAL A 155 -11.79 -17.21 -9.87
N LEU A 156 -11.20 -16.67 -8.80
CA LEU A 156 -11.38 -15.29 -8.39
C LEU A 156 -10.78 -14.28 -9.40
N ARG A 157 -9.67 -14.64 -10.07
CA ARG A 157 -9.10 -13.85 -11.18
C ARG A 157 -9.93 -13.96 -12.48
N ALA A 158 -10.45 -15.14 -12.80
CA ALA A 158 -11.23 -15.38 -14.02
C ALA A 158 -12.59 -14.66 -13.98
N VAL A 159 -13.27 -14.66 -12.82
CA VAL A 159 -14.55 -13.92 -12.68
C VAL A 159 -14.35 -12.41 -12.81
N MET A 160 -13.17 -11.89 -12.50
CA MET A 160 -12.76 -10.49 -12.68
C MET A 160 -12.32 -10.14 -14.12
N SER A 161 -12.48 -11.05 -15.08
CA SER A 161 -12.01 -10.85 -16.46
C SER A 161 -13.09 -11.19 -17.50
N PRO A 162 -14.32 -10.62 -17.43
CA PRO A 162 -15.36 -10.88 -18.44
C PRO A 162 -14.92 -10.45 -19.85
N GLU A 163 -15.23 -11.26 -20.87
CA GLU A 163 -14.85 -10.97 -22.26
C GLU A 163 -15.51 -9.68 -22.80
N ALA A 164 -16.67 -9.31 -22.26
CA ALA A 164 -17.38 -8.07 -22.59
C ALA A 164 -16.53 -6.81 -22.35
N LEU A 165 -15.47 -6.88 -21.53
CA LEU A 165 -14.57 -5.75 -21.31
C LEU A 165 -13.87 -5.27 -22.59
N PHE A 166 -13.67 -6.12 -23.60
CA PHE A 166 -13.17 -5.65 -24.90
C PHE A 166 -14.11 -4.63 -25.54
N ASP A 167 -15.43 -4.90 -25.51
CA ASP A 167 -16.44 -3.97 -26.04
C ASP A 167 -16.55 -2.72 -25.17
N VAL A 168 -16.39 -2.86 -23.85
CA VAL A 168 -16.38 -1.75 -22.90
C VAL A 168 -15.20 -0.81 -23.16
N LEU A 169 -13.98 -1.37 -23.28
CA LEU A 169 -12.76 -0.61 -23.57
C LEU A 169 -12.84 0.04 -24.95
N ALA A 170 -13.32 -0.67 -25.98
CA ALA A 170 -13.47 -0.12 -27.33
C ALA A 170 -14.44 1.08 -27.41
N ARG A 171 -15.37 1.24 -26.47
CA ARG A 171 -16.22 2.44 -26.35
C ARG A 171 -15.48 3.64 -25.78
N GLY A 172 -14.41 3.40 -25.01
CA GLY A 172 -13.56 4.40 -24.40
C GLY A 172 -14.11 5.02 -23.10
N PHE A 173 -13.20 5.56 -22.28
CA PHE A 173 -13.53 6.24 -21.03
C PHE A 173 -14.38 7.51 -21.21
N ASP A 174 -14.45 8.09 -22.41
CA ASP A 174 -15.32 9.24 -22.73
C ASP A 174 -16.82 8.89 -22.72
N ARG A 175 -17.16 7.62 -22.95
CA ARG A 175 -18.56 7.15 -23.02
C ARG A 175 -18.92 6.14 -21.95
N LEU A 176 -17.93 5.69 -21.18
CA LEU A 176 -18.12 4.71 -20.13
C LEU A 176 -19.07 5.24 -19.04
N THR A 177 -20.01 4.40 -18.63
CA THR A 177 -20.97 4.63 -17.52
C THR A 177 -21.30 3.28 -16.89
N ARG A 178 -21.96 3.28 -15.72
CA ARG A 178 -22.42 2.04 -15.07
C ARG A 178 -23.29 1.12 -15.95
N ARG A 179 -23.96 1.68 -16.97
CA ARG A 179 -24.79 0.90 -17.93
C ARG A 179 -23.99 0.24 -19.04
N ALA A 180 -22.66 0.37 -19.02
CA ALA A 180 -21.80 -0.27 -20.01
C ALA A 180 -21.66 -1.78 -19.79
N PHE A 181 -21.96 -2.24 -18.57
CA PHE A 181 -21.88 -3.63 -18.14
C PHE A 181 -23.28 -4.22 -18.06
N ASP A 182 -23.42 -5.45 -18.55
CA ASP A 182 -24.60 -6.27 -18.28
C ASP A 182 -24.45 -6.92 -16.89
N GLU A 183 -25.57 -7.34 -16.29
CA GLU A 183 -25.56 -7.92 -14.93
C GLU A 183 -24.62 -9.15 -14.83
N GLY A 184 -24.46 -9.92 -15.92
CA GLY A 184 -23.57 -11.08 -15.98
C GLY A 184 -22.08 -10.76 -16.12
N ASP A 185 -21.72 -9.49 -16.32
CA ASP A 185 -20.32 -9.06 -16.38
C ASP A 185 -19.74 -8.78 -14.98
N HIS A 186 -20.60 -8.62 -13.98
CA HIS A 186 -20.18 -8.31 -12.61
C HIS A 186 -19.51 -9.51 -11.91
N PRO A 187 -18.33 -9.34 -11.30
CA PRO A 187 -17.55 -10.43 -10.72
C PRO A 187 -18.32 -11.28 -9.69
N ASP A 188 -19.09 -10.66 -8.81
CA ASP A 188 -19.84 -11.41 -7.78
C ASP A 188 -20.96 -12.27 -8.38
N VAL A 189 -21.58 -11.81 -9.47
CA VAL A 189 -22.59 -12.58 -10.23
C VAL A 189 -21.93 -13.76 -10.94
N ARG A 190 -20.76 -13.54 -11.54
CA ARG A 190 -19.97 -14.57 -12.23
C ARG A 190 -19.46 -15.63 -11.25
N LEU A 191 -18.99 -15.23 -10.07
CA LEU A 191 -18.59 -16.13 -9.00
C LEU A 191 -19.76 -17.02 -8.56
N ALA A 192 -20.93 -16.41 -8.33
CA ALA A 192 -22.13 -17.17 -7.99
C ALA A 192 -22.59 -18.11 -9.11
N ALA A 193 -22.36 -17.76 -10.38
CA ALA A 193 -22.64 -18.64 -11.51
C ALA A 193 -21.69 -19.84 -11.57
N PHE A 194 -20.39 -19.64 -11.35
CA PHE A 194 -19.42 -20.74 -11.23
C PHE A 194 -19.81 -21.72 -10.12
N GLU A 195 -20.18 -21.21 -8.94
CA GLU A 195 -20.64 -22.02 -7.81
C GLU A 195 -21.89 -22.86 -8.18
N ARG A 196 -22.88 -22.24 -8.84
CA ARG A 196 -24.11 -22.94 -9.26
C ARG A 196 -23.89 -23.98 -10.36
N ALA A 197 -22.90 -23.78 -11.22
CA ALA A 197 -22.54 -24.72 -12.28
C ALA A 197 -21.86 -25.99 -11.74
N GLY A 198 -21.76 -26.16 -10.42
CA GLY A 198 -21.06 -27.27 -9.78
C GLY A 198 -19.55 -27.12 -9.83
N GLY A 199 -19.03 -25.90 -10.10
CA GLY A 199 -17.62 -25.60 -10.31
C GLY A 199 -16.65 -26.34 -9.38
N PRO A 200 -16.83 -26.31 -8.05
CA PRO A 200 -15.96 -27.05 -7.12
C PRO A 200 -15.87 -28.56 -7.39
N ASP A 201 -16.92 -29.20 -7.91
CA ASP A 201 -16.93 -30.62 -8.22
C ASP A 201 -16.28 -30.93 -9.59
N THR A 202 -16.00 -29.91 -10.41
CA THR A 202 -15.48 -30.08 -11.77
C THR A 202 -13.95 -30.22 -11.85
N TRP A 203 -13.22 -30.03 -10.74
CA TRP A 203 -11.75 -30.07 -10.72
C TRP A 203 -11.14 -31.45 -10.90
N ALA A 204 -11.88 -32.52 -10.56
CA ALA A 204 -11.33 -33.88 -10.50
C ALA A 204 -10.75 -34.37 -11.83
N ASP A 205 -11.36 -34.00 -12.96
CA ASP A 205 -10.86 -34.38 -14.28
C ASP A 205 -9.58 -33.60 -14.64
N LEU A 206 -9.53 -32.29 -14.37
CA LEU A 206 -8.34 -31.48 -14.58
C LEU A 206 -7.14 -32.01 -13.78
N VAL A 207 -7.35 -32.33 -12.50
CA VAL A 207 -6.28 -32.86 -11.64
C VAL A 207 -5.76 -34.21 -12.16
N ARG A 208 -6.66 -35.07 -12.65
CA ARG A 208 -6.29 -36.35 -13.25
C ARG A 208 -5.43 -36.15 -14.50
N ASP A 209 -5.82 -35.20 -15.36
CA ASP A 209 -5.11 -34.89 -16.59
C ASP A 209 -3.72 -34.29 -16.30
N LEU A 210 -3.63 -33.34 -15.36
CA LEU A 210 -2.36 -32.77 -14.90
C LEU A 210 -1.42 -33.84 -14.34
N ALA A 211 -1.93 -34.75 -13.50
CA ALA A 211 -1.14 -35.84 -12.93
C ALA A 211 -0.66 -36.84 -14.00
N ALA A 212 -1.44 -37.05 -15.06
CA ALA A 212 -1.07 -37.93 -16.16
C ALA A 212 -0.06 -37.29 -17.13
N GLU A 213 -0.19 -35.99 -17.41
CA GLU A 213 0.69 -35.22 -18.29
C GLU A 213 2.04 -34.90 -17.62
N PHE A 214 2.04 -34.68 -16.29
CA PHE A 214 3.23 -34.29 -15.53
C PHE A 214 3.50 -35.21 -14.32
N PRO A 215 3.79 -36.50 -14.54
CA PRO A 215 3.92 -37.48 -13.45
C PRO A 215 5.13 -37.24 -12.53
N ASP A 216 6.18 -36.56 -13.04
CA ASP A 216 7.40 -36.23 -12.29
C ASP A 216 7.25 -34.95 -11.44
N HIS A 217 6.18 -34.18 -11.67
CA HIS A 217 5.82 -33.05 -10.84
C HIS A 217 4.81 -33.58 -9.83
N ALA A 218 5.32 -34.18 -8.74
CA ALA A 218 4.48 -34.62 -7.64
C ALA A 218 3.61 -33.43 -7.20
N LEU A 219 2.33 -33.46 -7.56
CA LEU A 219 1.31 -32.53 -7.09
C LEU A 219 1.20 -32.80 -5.59
N ASP A 220 2.03 -32.09 -4.84
CA ASP A 220 2.41 -32.40 -3.47
C ASP A 220 1.16 -32.70 -2.63
N ALA A 221 1.01 -33.96 -2.25
CA ALA A 221 -0.06 -34.45 -1.38
C ALA A 221 0.33 -34.28 0.10
N GLY A 222 1.35 -33.46 0.38
CA GLY A 222 1.83 -33.14 1.72
C GLY A 222 0.72 -32.68 2.67
N ASP A 223 1.02 -32.77 3.95
CA ASP A 223 0.12 -32.40 5.05
C ASP A 223 -0.35 -30.94 4.86
N PRO A 224 -1.67 -30.69 4.71
CA PRO A 224 -2.21 -29.33 4.54
C PRO A 224 -1.89 -28.40 5.72
N ASP A 225 -1.50 -28.96 6.87
CA ASP A 225 -1.11 -28.21 8.06
C ASP A 225 0.42 -28.02 8.19
N ARG A 226 1.23 -28.63 7.30
CA ARG A 226 2.70 -28.50 7.30
C ARG A 226 3.24 -28.20 5.90
N ARG A 227 3.50 -26.92 5.67
CA ARG A 227 4.19 -26.39 4.50
C ARG A 227 5.69 -26.74 4.59
N GLU A 228 6.07 -27.97 4.28
CA GLU A 228 7.49 -28.29 4.07
C GLU A 228 7.90 -27.72 2.70
N LEU A 229 8.69 -26.62 2.73
CA LEU A 229 9.23 -26.03 1.52
C LEU A 229 10.32 -26.96 0.94
N PRO A 230 10.33 -27.22 -0.38
CA PRO A 230 11.42 -27.96 -1.03
C PRO A 230 12.77 -27.24 -0.85
N ASP A 231 13.88 -27.95 -1.10
CA ASP A 231 15.21 -27.31 -1.21
C ASP A 231 15.19 -26.22 -2.32
N ASP A 232 16.02 -25.17 -2.16
CA ASP A 232 16.01 -23.96 -3.02
C ASP A 232 16.09 -24.24 -4.53
N ALA A 233 16.82 -25.28 -4.96
CA ALA A 233 16.94 -25.63 -6.38
C ALA A 233 15.69 -26.31 -6.96
N ASP A 234 14.90 -26.99 -6.14
CA ASP A 234 13.62 -27.59 -6.55
C ASP A 234 12.48 -26.57 -6.47
N LEU A 235 12.59 -25.56 -5.60
CA LEU A 235 11.63 -24.45 -5.45
C LEU A 235 11.39 -23.69 -6.77
N ASP A 236 12.44 -23.33 -7.50
CA ASP A 236 12.30 -22.59 -8.76
C ASP A 236 11.62 -23.42 -9.86
N ARG A 237 11.96 -24.71 -9.94
CA ARG A 237 11.34 -25.64 -10.89
C ARG A 237 9.86 -25.87 -10.57
N VAL A 238 9.54 -26.03 -9.29
CA VAL A 238 8.17 -26.21 -8.80
C VAL A 238 7.33 -24.96 -9.03
N ARG A 239 7.86 -23.77 -8.72
CA ARG A 239 7.20 -22.49 -8.97
C ARG A 239 6.93 -22.26 -10.45
N ALA A 240 7.92 -22.54 -11.31
CA ALA A 240 7.74 -22.42 -12.76
C ALA A 240 6.60 -23.33 -13.26
N PHE A 241 6.51 -24.57 -12.75
CA PHE A 241 5.41 -25.47 -13.09
C PHE A 241 4.04 -24.97 -12.59
N GLU A 242 3.95 -24.51 -11.35
CA GLU A 242 2.71 -23.97 -10.77
C GLU A 242 2.22 -22.72 -11.54
N GLU A 243 3.12 -21.79 -11.87
CA GLU A 243 2.79 -20.54 -12.54
C GLU A 243 2.55 -20.70 -14.05
N ASP A 244 3.37 -21.50 -14.76
CA ASP A 244 3.29 -21.62 -16.23
C ASP A 244 2.27 -22.65 -16.68
N VAL A 245 2.03 -23.69 -15.86
CA VAL A 245 1.14 -24.80 -16.21
C VAL A 245 -0.12 -24.79 -15.37
N VAL A 246 0.00 -24.93 -14.04
CA VAL A 246 -1.17 -25.16 -13.17
C VAL A 246 -2.09 -23.95 -13.18
N LEU A 247 -1.56 -22.74 -13.01
CA LEU A 247 -2.33 -21.49 -13.02
C LEU A 247 -3.09 -21.32 -14.34
N ARG A 248 -2.39 -21.48 -15.47
CA ARG A 248 -3.01 -21.38 -16.80
C ARG A 248 -4.14 -22.40 -16.97
N ARG A 249 -3.89 -23.67 -16.64
CA ARG A 249 -4.87 -24.75 -16.80
C ARG A 249 -6.08 -24.56 -15.89
N CYS A 250 -5.87 -24.11 -14.65
CA CYS A 250 -6.96 -23.75 -13.74
C CYS A 250 -7.78 -22.58 -14.29
N TYR A 251 -7.14 -21.56 -14.83
CA TYR A 251 -7.83 -20.41 -15.43
C TYR A 251 -8.65 -20.80 -16.67
N GLU A 252 -8.08 -21.60 -17.58
CA GLU A 252 -8.76 -22.13 -18.77
C GLU A 252 -9.97 -22.97 -18.37
N HIS A 253 -9.83 -23.85 -17.37
CA HIS A 253 -10.93 -24.65 -16.83
C HIS A 253 -12.09 -23.80 -16.30
N VAL A 254 -11.79 -22.77 -15.50
CA VAL A 254 -12.84 -21.86 -14.99
C VAL A 254 -13.52 -21.11 -16.14
N SER A 255 -12.74 -20.67 -17.13
CA SER A 255 -13.25 -20.00 -18.32
C SER A 255 -14.22 -20.90 -19.10
N ASP A 256 -13.91 -22.19 -19.23
CA ASP A 256 -14.80 -23.18 -19.87
C ASP A 256 -16.09 -23.40 -19.07
N VAL A 257 -16.01 -23.49 -17.75
CA VAL A 257 -17.20 -23.61 -16.87
C VAL A 257 -18.11 -22.39 -17.04
N LEU A 258 -17.55 -21.18 -16.97
CA LEU A 258 -18.32 -19.94 -17.12
C LEU A 258 -18.88 -19.78 -18.56
N ALA A 259 -18.14 -20.21 -19.58
CA ALA A 259 -18.60 -20.17 -20.96
C ALA A 259 -19.84 -21.05 -21.21
N ARG A 260 -19.95 -22.21 -20.54
CA ARG A 260 -21.15 -23.07 -20.60
C ARG A 260 -22.39 -22.38 -20.01
N GLU A 261 -22.19 -21.49 -19.05
CA GLU A 261 -23.24 -20.62 -18.47
C GLU A 261 -23.48 -19.34 -19.29
N GLY A 262 -22.83 -19.19 -20.45
CA GLY A 262 -22.94 -18.01 -21.31
C GLY A 262 -22.13 -16.80 -20.82
N LEU A 263 -21.31 -16.96 -19.79
CA LEU A 263 -20.53 -15.89 -19.14
C LEU A 263 -19.07 -15.94 -19.58
N ARG A 264 -18.79 -15.62 -20.85
CA ARG A 264 -17.43 -15.72 -21.40
C ARG A 264 -16.40 -14.88 -20.63
N THR A 265 -15.22 -15.45 -20.44
CA THR A 265 -14.06 -14.84 -19.78
C THR A 265 -13.00 -14.54 -20.85
N ILE A 266 -12.24 -13.46 -20.69
CA ILE A 266 -11.08 -13.15 -21.55
C ILE A 266 -10.14 -14.37 -21.52
N PRO A 267 -9.86 -15.00 -22.67
CA PRO A 267 -8.95 -16.14 -22.73
C PRO A 267 -7.54 -15.78 -22.23
N TRP A 268 -6.82 -16.76 -21.69
CA TRP A 268 -5.46 -16.57 -21.15
C TRP A 268 -4.52 -15.89 -22.15
N ASP A 269 -4.55 -16.32 -23.41
CA ASP A 269 -3.72 -15.79 -24.50
C ASP A 269 -4.12 -14.38 -24.96
N ARG A 270 -5.27 -13.87 -24.53
CA ARG A 270 -5.75 -12.51 -24.83
C ARG A 270 -5.66 -11.54 -23.64
N GLN A 271 -5.13 -11.97 -22.50
CA GLN A 271 -4.95 -11.09 -21.33
C GLN A 271 -4.01 -9.91 -21.63
N LEU A 272 -2.94 -10.16 -22.39
CA LEU A 272 -2.00 -9.12 -22.80
C LEU A 272 -2.65 -8.11 -23.77
N GLU A 273 -3.44 -8.60 -24.72
CA GLU A 273 -4.21 -7.74 -25.64
C GLU A 273 -5.16 -6.82 -24.86
N ALA A 274 -5.86 -7.34 -23.85
CA ALA A 274 -6.73 -6.54 -22.99
C ALA A 274 -5.93 -5.49 -22.20
N ALA A 275 -4.74 -5.82 -21.74
CA ALA A 275 -3.84 -4.91 -21.01
C ALA A 275 -3.38 -3.73 -21.88
N GLU A 276 -2.94 -4.01 -23.10
CA GLU A 276 -2.48 -2.99 -24.05
C GLU A 276 -3.65 -2.10 -24.52
N LEU A 277 -4.79 -2.70 -24.87
CA LEU A 277 -5.98 -1.94 -25.22
C LEU A 277 -6.41 -0.99 -24.10
N PHE A 278 -6.35 -1.47 -22.86
CA PHE A 278 -6.62 -0.65 -21.68
C PHE A 278 -5.65 0.54 -21.57
N LYS A 279 -4.34 0.29 -21.73
CA LYS A 279 -3.32 1.33 -21.66
C LYS A 279 -3.55 2.39 -22.74
N ASP A 280 -3.84 1.96 -23.97
CA ASP A 280 -4.11 2.86 -25.10
C ASP A 280 -5.33 3.75 -24.83
N GLU A 281 -6.42 3.19 -24.28
CA GLU A 281 -7.63 3.96 -23.97
C GLU A 281 -7.43 4.95 -22.82
N VAL A 282 -6.62 4.62 -21.82
CA VAL A 282 -6.21 5.60 -20.79
C VAL A 282 -5.37 6.70 -21.43
N GLY A 283 -4.35 6.34 -22.22
CA GLY A 283 -3.47 7.30 -22.88
C GLY A 283 -4.18 8.25 -23.85
N ARG A 284 -5.28 7.81 -24.47
CA ARG A 284 -6.12 8.66 -25.33
C ARG A 284 -6.82 9.77 -24.55
N VAL A 285 -7.17 9.53 -23.30
CA VAL A 285 -7.84 10.52 -22.41
C VAL A 285 -6.81 11.35 -21.65
N ASP A 286 -5.76 10.69 -21.15
CA ASP A 286 -4.72 11.28 -20.34
C ASP A 286 -3.36 10.72 -20.77
N PRO A 287 -2.67 11.39 -21.72
CA PRO A 287 -1.40 10.90 -22.27
C PRO A 287 -0.33 10.70 -21.19
N GLU A 288 -0.27 11.60 -20.20
CA GLU A 288 0.69 11.53 -19.10
C GLU A 288 0.45 10.28 -18.25
N LEU A 289 -0.81 10.00 -17.89
CA LEU A 289 -1.14 8.79 -17.15
C LEU A 289 -0.86 7.53 -18.00
N GLY A 290 -1.19 7.54 -19.30
CA GLY A 290 -0.90 6.44 -20.21
C GLY A 290 0.59 6.12 -20.34
N GLU A 291 1.46 7.13 -20.36
CA GLU A 291 2.92 6.98 -20.37
C GLU A 291 3.45 6.35 -19.07
N ARG A 292 2.80 6.64 -17.94
CA ARG A 292 3.15 6.08 -16.63
C ARG A 292 2.68 4.63 -16.44
N LEU A 293 1.72 4.16 -17.25
CA LEU A 293 1.25 2.78 -17.20
C LEU A 293 2.22 1.83 -17.91
N ALA A 294 2.77 0.90 -17.14
CA ALA A 294 3.59 -0.19 -17.66
C ALA A 294 2.75 -1.47 -17.77
N VAL A 295 2.67 -2.02 -18.99
CA VAL A 295 2.16 -3.38 -19.19
C VAL A 295 3.34 -4.33 -19.00
N VAL A 296 3.20 -5.22 -18.03
CA VAL A 296 4.20 -6.23 -17.73
C VAL A 296 3.71 -7.55 -18.32
N ALA A 297 4.28 -7.92 -19.46
CA ALA A 297 3.92 -9.14 -20.19
C ALA A 297 4.71 -10.37 -19.72
N GLU A 298 5.93 -10.14 -19.20
CA GLU A 298 6.83 -11.20 -18.74
C GLU A 298 6.73 -11.37 -17.23
N ARG A 299 7.06 -12.58 -16.77
CA ARG A 299 7.14 -12.91 -15.34
C ARG A 299 8.00 -11.88 -14.62
N ARG A 300 7.42 -11.26 -13.59
CA ARG A 300 8.17 -10.58 -12.54
C ARG A 300 8.01 -11.42 -11.27
N PRO A 301 9.09 -11.87 -10.64
CA PRO A 301 9.05 -12.30 -9.24
C PRO A 301 8.17 -11.35 -8.41
N VAL A 302 7.47 -11.84 -7.38
CA VAL A 302 6.71 -10.99 -6.45
C VAL A 302 7.59 -9.87 -5.88
N LEU A 303 8.87 -10.16 -5.68
CA LEU A 303 9.88 -9.19 -5.26
C LEU A 303 10.24 -8.13 -6.33
N ASP A 304 9.71 -8.21 -7.56
CA ASP A 304 10.02 -7.37 -8.73
C ASP A 304 8.92 -6.33 -9.09
N ASP A 305 7.85 -6.15 -8.30
CA ASP A 305 7.05 -4.88 -8.25
C ASP A 305 7.25 -4.06 -6.95
N ALA A 306 8.03 -2.97 -7.02
CA ALA A 306 8.44 -2.20 -5.83
C ALA A 306 7.30 -1.34 -5.34
N LEU A 307 6.49 -0.94 -6.32
CA LEU A 307 5.44 0.02 -6.14
C LEU A 307 4.34 -0.59 -5.29
N GLU A 308 4.16 -1.91 -5.30
CA GLU A 308 3.21 -2.59 -4.45
C GLU A 308 3.47 -2.32 -2.95
N TYR A 309 4.75 -2.33 -2.54
CA TYR A 309 5.15 -2.08 -1.16
C TYR A 309 5.26 -0.58 -0.84
N ASP A 310 5.67 0.25 -1.81
CA ASP A 310 5.63 1.71 -1.69
C ASP A 310 4.19 2.23 -1.54
N ARG A 311 3.18 1.48 -1.99
CA ARG A 311 1.76 1.91 -1.91
C ARG A 311 1.15 1.80 -0.51
N GLN A 312 1.86 1.23 0.46
CA GLN A 312 1.40 1.20 1.84
C GLN A 312 1.42 2.60 2.45
N GLY A 313 0.26 3.02 2.93
CA GLY A 313 0.10 4.11 3.89
C GLY A 313 -0.07 3.60 5.31
N ILE A 314 0.38 4.37 6.28
CA ILE A 314 0.16 4.15 7.70
C ILE A 314 -0.71 5.30 8.21
N GLU A 315 -1.98 5.01 8.49
CA GLU A 315 -2.86 5.96 9.16
C GLU A 315 -2.61 5.90 10.65
N LEU A 316 -2.03 6.97 11.19
CA LEU A 316 -1.67 7.08 12.60
C LEU A 316 -2.86 7.55 13.45
N ARG A 317 -3.73 8.40 12.87
CA ARG A 317 -4.87 9.08 13.51
C ARG A 317 -5.62 9.98 12.54
N GLY A 318 -6.75 10.53 13.00
CA GLY A 318 -7.35 11.72 12.38
C GLY A 318 -6.47 12.98 12.54
N PRO A 319 -6.56 13.97 11.65
CA PRO A 319 -5.70 15.16 11.69
C PRO A 319 -5.91 15.95 12.99
N LEU A 320 -4.82 16.19 13.72
CA LEU A 320 -4.88 16.93 14.98
C LEU A 320 -5.23 18.41 14.73
N PRO A 321 -6.03 19.05 15.61
CA PRO A 321 -6.28 20.48 15.55
C PRO A 321 -4.96 21.25 15.57
N ALA A 322 -4.79 22.17 14.62
CA ALA A 322 -3.57 22.97 14.51
C ALA A 322 -3.89 24.47 14.48
N ARG A 323 -3.07 25.26 15.18
CA ARG A 323 -3.17 26.72 15.24
C ARG A 323 -1.85 27.36 14.85
N THR A 324 -1.92 28.46 14.11
CA THR A 324 -0.74 29.27 13.82
C THR A 324 -0.56 30.40 14.83
N VAL A 325 0.68 30.71 15.16
CA VAL A 325 1.09 31.91 15.90
C VAL A 325 1.92 32.77 14.95
N ASP A 326 1.69 34.08 14.92
CA ASP A 326 2.39 34.99 14.03
C ASP A 326 3.90 35.08 14.34
N VAL A 327 4.65 35.64 13.39
CA VAL A 327 6.12 35.73 13.47
C VAL A 327 6.59 36.49 14.69
N ASP A 328 6.00 37.65 14.99
CA ASP A 328 6.47 38.51 16.08
C ASP A 328 6.25 37.82 17.43
N THR A 329 5.07 37.20 17.62
CA THR A 329 4.74 36.45 18.83
C THR A 329 5.64 35.21 18.98
N THR A 330 5.93 34.52 17.89
CA THR A 330 6.81 33.33 17.88
C THR A 330 8.23 33.69 18.33
N LEU A 331 8.81 34.73 17.72
CA LEU A 331 10.17 35.18 18.04
C LEU A 331 10.28 35.73 19.48
N ALA A 332 9.21 36.31 20.01
CA ALA A 332 9.16 36.73 21.41
C ALA A 332 9.06 35.56 22.40
N SER A 333 8.65 34.36 21.95
CA SER A 333 8.25 33.24 22.81
C SER A 333 8.87 31.90 22.43
N LEU A 334 10.11 31.87 21.91
CA LEU A 334 10.77 30.65 21.45
C LEU A 334 10.80 29.51 22.47
N ARG A 335 10.92 29.82 23.76
CA ARG A 335 10.90 28.83 24.84
C ARG A 335 9.60 28.04 24.94
N ALA A 336 8.49 28.59 24.44
CA ALA A 336 7.19 27.90 24.43
C ALA A 336 7.16 26.74 23.42
N PHE A 337 8.13 26.69 22.49
CA PHE A 337 8.26 25.63 21.49
C PHE A 337 9.32 24.57 21.87
N GLN A 338 9.90 24.66 23.07
CA GLN A 338 10.84 23.66 23.56
C GLN A 338 10.10 22.40 24.00
N SER A 339 10.51 21.28 23.41
CA SER A 339 10.22 19.94 23.88
C SER A 339 11.36 19.44 24.75
N TRP A 340 11.10 18.39 25.52
CA TRP A 340 12.07 17.79 26.43
C TRP A 340 12.06 16.29 26.18
N ASP A 341 13.24 15.69 26.16
CA ASP A 341 13.37 14.24 26.10
C ASP A 341 13.17 13.58 27.47
N VAL A 342 13.40 12.26 27.54
CA VAL A 342 13.26 11.47 28.76
C VAL A 342 14.35 11.78 29.78
N ASP A 343 15.53 12.20 29.32
CA ASP A 343 16.68 12.55 30.15
C ASP A 343 16.64 14.03 30.61
N GLY A 344 15.69 14.80 30.09
CA GLY A 344 15.49 16.21 30.41
C GLY A 344 16.34 17.17 29.59
N ASP A 345 16.84 16.77 28.43
CA ASP A 345 17.50 17.68 27.49
C ASP A 345 16.47 18.35 26.57
N PRO A 346 16.54 19.69 26.38
CA PRO A 346 15.57 20.41 25.58
C PRO A 346 15.93 20.36 24.09
N HIS A 347 14.91 20.36 23.23
CA HIS A 347 15.05 20.51 21.78
C HIS A 347 13.86 21.26 21.19
N VAL A 348 14.00 21.76 19.96
CA VAL A 348 12.91 22.41 19.22
C VAL A 348 12.72 21.71 17.89
N CYS A 349 11.46 21.48 17.47
CA CYS A 349 11.14 20.94 16.16
C CYS A 349 10.78 22.07 15.20
N GLY A 350 11.59 22.29 14.16
CA GLY A 350 11.29 23.16 13.03
C GLY A 350 10.77 22.35 11.84
N VAL A 351 9.76 22.88 11.16
CA VAL A 351 9.16 22.28 9.97
C VAL A 351 9.26 23.22 8.78
N TRP A 352 9.61 22.66 7.61
CA TRP A 352 9.54 23.30 6.30
C TRP A 352 8.66 22.42 5.41
N LEU A 353 7.41 22.80 5.21
CA LEU A 353 6.42 21.98 4.52
C LEU A 353 5.73 22.76 3.41
N GLY A 354 5.49 22.13 2.27
CA GLY A 354 4.55 22.66 1.30
C GLY A 354 3.16 22.80 1.93
N ARG A 355 2.43 23.86 1.58
CA ARG A 355 1.08 24.15 2.13
C ARG A 355 0.13 22.95 2.04
N ARG A 356 0.22 22.22 0.93
CA ARG A 356 -0.62 21.05 0.65
C ARG A 356 -0.32 19.89 1.58
N VAL A 357 0.96 19.60 1.80
CA VAL A 357 1.43 18.59 2.78
C VAL A 357 0.96 18.95 4.18
N ALA A 358 1.12 20.21 4.60
CA ALA A 358 0.67 20.67 5.91
C ALA A 358 -0.84 20.48 6.11
N ARG A 359 -1.67 20.78 5.10
CA ARG A 359 -3.13 20.56 5.16
C ARG A 359 -3.54 19.09 5.13
N LYS A 360 -2.75 18.23 4.50
CA LYS A 360 -2.98 16.78 4.53
C LYS A 360 -2.81 16.22 5.94
N GLN A 361 -1.79 16.69 6.64
CA GLN A 361 -1.37 16.17 7.95
C GLN A 361 -2.13 16.78 9.13
N PHE A 362 -2.51 18.06 9.04
CA PHE A 362 -2.99 18.82 10.20
C PHE A 362 -4.28 19.59 9.92
N ALA A 363 -5.17 19.68 10.91
CA ALA A 363 -6.44 20.37 10.81
C ALA A 363 -6.30 21.87 11.14
N PHE A 364 -5.67 22.62 10.23
CA PHE A 364 -5.59 24.08 10.32
C PHE A 364 -6.93 24.74 10.01
N GLN A 365 -7.28 25.77 10.79
CA GLN A 365 -8.43 26.64 10.50
C GLN A 365 -8.03 27.90 9.71
N ASP A 366 -6.75 28.28 9.78
CA ASP A 366 -6.23 29.49 9.20
C ASP A 366 -5.71 29.30 7.76
N GLU A 367 -5.56 30.39 7.02
CA GLU A 367 -4.81 30.37 5.76
C GLU A 367 -3.31 30.24 6.06
N LEU A 368 -2.66 29.29 5.38
CA LEU A 368 -1.24 29.00 5.58
C LEU A 368 -0.38 29.68 4.51
N PRO A 369 0.84 30.11 4.85
CA PRO A 369 1.84 30.49 3.86
C PRO A 369 2.26 29.29 2.99
N ASP A 370 3.05 29.54 1.95
CA ASP A 370 3.71 28.49 1.16
C ASP A 370 5.13 28.93 0.80
N PRO A 371 6.19 28.26 1.29
CA PRO A 371 6.15 27.14 2.22
C PRO A 371 5.68 27.54 3.63
N VAL A 372 5.24 26.55 4.41
CA VAL A 372 5.02 26.66 5.86
C VAL A 372 6.35 26.46 6.56
N VAL A 373 6.93 27.56 7.06
CA VAL A 373 8.15 27.58 7.88
C VAL A 373 7.76 27.89 9.32
N ALA A 374 7.91 26.93 10.22
CA ALA A 374 7.40 27.09 11.59
C ALA A 374 8.16 26.26 12.63
N LEU A 375 8.05 26.67 13.90
CA LEU A 375 8.34 25.83 15.07
C LEU A 375 7.07 25.09 15.48
N MET A 376 7.15 23.78 15.62
CA MET A 376 6.02 22.91 15.98
C MET A 376 6.15 22.45 17.44
N ALA A 377 5.08 22.61 18.21
CA ALA A 377 5.00 22.05 19.56
C ALA A 377 3.57 21.58 19.90
N PRO A 378 3.41 20.41 20.55
CA PRO A 378 2.14 20.04 21.14
C PRO A 378 1.86 20.88 22.39
N MET A 379 0.65 21.45 22.48
CA MET A 379 0.19 22.18 23.67
C MET A 379 -1.11 21.60 24.18
N ARG A 380 -1.18 21.33 25.49
CA ARG A 380 -2.42 20.91 26.15
C ARG A 380 -3.22 22.12 26.60
N PHE A 381 -4.42 22.25 26.05
CA PHE A 381 -5.43 23.21 26.49
C PHE A 381 -6.52 22.48 27.30
N PRO A 382 -7.36 23.20 28.08
CA PRO A 382 -8.47 22.60 28.82
C PRO A 382 -9.43 21.78 27.95
N ASP A 383 -9.56 22.16 26.66
CA ASP A 383 -10.49 21.54 25.70
C ASP A 383 -9.84 20.42 24.87
N GLY A 384 -8.55 20.11 25.11
CA GLY A 384 -7.81 19.06 24.40
C GLY A 384 -6.38 19.47 24.02
N GLU A 385 -5.68 18.54 23.38
CA GLU A 385 -4.34 18.77 22.83
C GLU A 385 -4.44 19.43 21.45
N VAL A 386 -3.66 20.48 21.22
CA VAL A 386 -3.61 21.26 19.98
C VAL A 386 -2.15 21.42 19.57
N LEU A 387 -1.86 21.21 18.29
CA LEU A 387 -0.55 21.51 17.74
C LEU A 387 -0.45 23.00 17.45
N VAL A 388 0.59 23.63 17.98
CA VAL A 388 0.87 25.04 17.74
C VAL A 388 2.06 25.18 16.80
N PHE A 389 1.84 25.92 15.72
CA PHE A 389 2.83 26.24 14.70
C PHE A 389 3.20 27.72 14.82
N GLY A 390 4.34 27.99 15.46
CA GLY A 390 4.93 29.32 15.51
C GLY A 390 5.53 29.66 14.17
N LEU A 391 4.87 30.51 13.39
CA LEU A 391 5.35 30.88 12.06
C LEU A 391 6.65 31.66 12.15
N LEU A 392 7.53 31.41 11.20
CA LEU A 392 8.77 32.15 10.98
C LEU A 392 8.70 32.81 9.60
N PRO A 393 9.56 33.80 9.30
CA PRO A 393 9.62 34.36 7.95
C PRO A 393 9.93 33.25 6.93
N SER A 394 9.23 33.27 5.80
CA SER A 394 9.27 32.18 4.81
C SER A 394 10.63 32.00 4.14
N ASP A 395 11.50 33.01 4.20
CA ASP A 395 12.86 33.02 3.67
C ASP A 395 13.93 32.62 4.69
N TRP A 396 13.52 32.27 5.93
CA TRP A 396 14.46 31.86 6.96
C TRP A 396 15.01 30.45 6.71
N THR A 397 16.32 30.36 6.84
CA THR A 397 17.08 29.12 6.84
C THR A 397 17.08 28.48 8.23
N PRO A 398 17.19 27.15 8.35
CA PRO A 398 17.38 26.50 9.64
C PRO A 398 18.56 27.05 10.45
N ARG A 399 19.65 27.48 9.80
CA ARG A 399 20.79 28.10 10.50
C ARG A 399 20.37 29.38 11.23
N GLN A 400 19.60 30.25 10.59
CA GLN A 400 19.10 31.48 11.22
C GLN A 400 18.18 31.14 12.41
N VAL A 401 17.37 30.09 12.30
CA VAL A 401 16.55 29.62 13.42
C VAL A 401 17.44 29.12 14.57
N GLN A 402 18.44 28.29 14.29
CA GLN A 402 19.40 27.80 15.28
C GLN A 402 20.15 28.94 15.98
N ASP A 403 20.57 29.97 15.24
CA ASP A 403 21.27 31.13 15.80
C ASP A 403 20.42 31.89 16.83
N VAL A 404 19.10 31.94 16.62
CA VAL A 404 18.14 32.59 17.53
C VAL A 404 17.81 31.67 18.72
N LEU A 405 17.81 30.34 18.52
CA LEU A 405 17.61 29.37 19.60
C LEU A 405 18.85 29.21 20.52
N GLY A 406 20.02 29.61 20.05
CA GLY A 406 21.28 29.50 20.79
C GLY A 406 21.71 28.04 20.96
N ASP A 407 21.92 27.62 22.20
CA ASP A 407 22.44 26.28 22.52
C ASP A 407 21.37 25.17 22.46
N VAL A 408 20.09 25.53 22.28
CA VAL A 408 19.00 24.55 22.19
C VAL A 408 19.00 23.92 20.80
N PRO A 409 19.15 22.59 20.65
CA PRO A 409 19.17 21.93 19.35
C PRO A 409 17.87 22.12 18.57
N LEU A 410 18.01 22.47 17.29
CA LEU A 410 16.93 22.48 16.31
C LEU A 410 16.90 21.15 15.54
N LEU A 411 15.78 20.45 15.61
CA LEU A 411 15.45 19.34 14.71
C LEU A 411 14.74 19.90 13.48
N VAL A 412 15.21 19.56 12.29
CA VAL A 412 14.64 20.05 11.03
C VAL A 412 13.88 18.92 10.34
N LEU A 413 12.57 19.11 10.15
CA LEU A 413 11.69 18.19 9.45
C LEU A 413 11.19 18.81 8.14
N THR A 414 11.15 18.00 7.09
CA THR A 414 10.53 18.32 5.81
C THR A 414 9.99 17.05 5.14
N THR A 415 9.45 17.17 3.94
CA THR A 415 9.06 16.01 3.13
C THR A 415 9.70 16.02 1.76
N HIS A 416 9.78 14.85 1.14
CA HIS A 416 10.36 14.70 -0.18
C HIS A 416 9.60 15.51 -1.23
N HIS A 417 8.27 15.54 -1.16
CA HIS A 417 7.43 16.39 -1.99
C HIS A 417 7.80 17.87 -1.83
N THR A 418 8.04 18.33 -0.60
CA THR A 418 8.43 19.72 -0.34
C THR A 418 9.79 20.07 -0.95
N LEU A 419 10.72 19.11 -1.03
CA LEU A 419 12.03 19.30 -1.65
C LEU A 419 12.01 19.39 -3.18
N THR A 420 10.88 19.12 -3.82
CA THR A 420 10.74 19.32 -5.28
C THR A 420 10.81 20.80 -5.69
N ASP A 421 10.68 21.72 -4.73
CA ASP A 421 10.99 23.14 -4.91
C ASP A 421 12.47 23.43 -4.64
N ASP A 422 13.20 23.87 -5.67
CA ASP A 422 14.63 24.19 -5.59
C ASP A 422 14.93 25.27 -4.53
N GLY A 423 13.99 26.23 -4.33
CA GLY A 423 14.13 27.29 -3.34
C GLY A 423 14.20 26.76 -1.92
N THR A 424 13.27 25.87 -1.56
CA THR A 424 13.19 25.25 -0.25
C THR A 424 14.39 24.33 0.01
N THR A 425 14.82 23.55 -0.99
CA THR A 425 16.02 22.71 -0.89
C THR A 425 17.27 23.54 -0.60
N ALA A 426 17.42 24.72 -1.22
CA ALA A 426 18.55 25.61 -0.96
C ALA A 426 18.57 26.16 0.48
N LEU A 427 17.41 26.49 1.05
CA LEU A 427 17.30 26.97 2.44
C LEU A 427 17.74 25.91 3.45
N LEU A 428 17.33 24.65 3.23
CA LEU A 428 17.53 23.55 4.17
C LEU A 428 18.98 23.07 4.30
N ARG A 429 19.81 23.26 3.25
CA ARG A 429 21.24 22.87 3.21
C ARG A 429 22.17 23.60 4.19
N THR A 430 21.63 24.39 5.13
CA THR A 430 22.41 25.26 6.02
C THR A 430 22.74 24.65 7.38
N VAL A 431 22.11 23.52 7.71
CA VAL A 431 22.33 22.73 8.92
C VAL A 431 22.33 21.23 8.59
N GLU A 432 22.85 20.43 9.52
CA GLU A 432 22.91 18.98 9.42
C GLU A 432 22.63 18.40 10.82
N PRO A 433 21.78 17.38 10.97
CA PRO A 433 20.98 16.72 9.92
C PRO A 433 19.65 17.43 9.60
N VAL A 434 19.14 17.21 8.39
CA VAL A 434 17.76 17.52 7.96
C VAL A 434 17.03 16.20 7.71
N PHE A 435 15.93 15.95 8.42
CA PHE A 435 15.14 14.74 8.25
C PHE A 435 14.03 14.97 7.21
N VAL A 436 14.02 14.11 6.19
CA VAL A 436 13.10 14.18 5.05
C VAL A 436 12.20 12.96 5.10
N LEU A 437 10.91 13.16 5.40
CA LEU A 437 9.94 12.09 5.25
C LEU A 437 9.74 11.79 3.77
N MET A 438 9.96 10.54 3.38
CA MET A 438 9.69 10.07 2.03
C MET A 438 8.19 9.90 1.87
N ASP A 439 7.55 10.90 1.26
CA ASP A 439 6.13 10.94 0.91
C ASP A 439 5.92 10.81 -0.62
N LEU A 440 6.91 10.22 -1.31
CA LEU A 440 6.92 9.93 -2.74
C LEU A 440 7.61 8.58 -2.97
N PRO A 441 7.19 7.78 -3.98
CA PRO A 441 7.59 6.38 -4.14
C PRO A 441 9.09 6.11 -3.97
N VAL A 442 9.45 5.41 -2.89
CA VAL A 442 10.83 5.21 -2.44
C VAL A 442 11.67 4.55 -3.53
N ALA A 443 11.16 3.50 -4.16
CA ALA A 443 11.93 2.74 -5.13
C ALA A 443 12.30 3.58 -6.37
N TRP A 444 11.39 4.45 -6.83
CA TRP A 444 11.68 5.35 -7.95
C TRP A 444 12.78 6.35 -7.62
N HIS A 445 12.79 6.87 -6.40
CA HIS A 445 13.81 7.82 -5.97
C HIS A 445 15.17 7.18 -5.77
N VAL A 446 15.23 5.97 -5.19
CA VAL A 446 16.49 5.22 -5.09
C VAL A 446 17.03 4.92 -6.49
N GLU A 447 16.17 4.48 -7.42
CA GLU A 447 16.57 4.28 -8.82
C GLU A 447 17.09 5.56 -9.47
N ASP A 448 16.46 6.70 -9.20
CA ASP A 448 16.85 8.00 -9.72
C ASP A 448 18.23 8.43 -9.19
N TRP A 449 18.45 8.39 -7.87
CA TRP A 449 19.74 8.69 -7.26
C TRP A 449 20.85 7.80 -7.83
N LEU A 450 20.60 6.50 -7.96
CA LEU A 450 21.55 5.57 -8.54
C LEU A 450 21.82 5.87 -10.02
N ARG A 451 20.78 6.19 -10.82
CA ARG A 451 20.94 6.57 -12.24
C ARG A 451 21.77 7.85 -12.41
N GLN A 452 21.72 8.73 -11.42
CA GLN A 452 22.55 9.92 -11.38
C GLN A 452 24.00 9.62 -10.97
N ASP A 453 24.39 8.37 -10.66
CA ASP A 453 25.68 8.00 -10.07
C ASP A 453 25.89 8.62 -8.67
N ALA A 454 24.85 8.63 -7.84
CA ALA A 454 24.98 8.89 -6.40
C ALA A 454 25.37 7.60 -5.65
N ALA A 455 26.16 7.73 -4.60
CA ALA A 455 26.34 6.67 -3.61
C ALA A 455 25.17 6.72 -2.62
N VAL A 456 24.42 5.62 -2.54
CA VAL A 456 23.25 5.48 -1.66
C VAL A 456 23.56 4.43 -0.60
N ARG A 457 23.42 4.83 0.67
CA ARG A 457 23.48 3.94 1.82
C ARG A 457 22.12 3.83 2.46
N MET A 458 21.80 2.65 2.98
CA MET A 458 20.51 2.34 3.58
C MET A 458 20.68 1.65 4.93
N ALA A 459 19.84 2.01 5.90
CA ALA A 459 19.69 1.31 7.17
C ALA A 459 18.23 0.91 7.38
N LEU A 460 18.03 -0.30 7.93
CA LEU A 460 16.74 -0.81 8.34
C LEU A 460 16.72 -0.91 9.87
N VAL A 461 15.75 -0.26 10.52
CA VAL A 461 15.68 -0.18 11.98
C VAL A 461 14.26 -0.50 12.47
N PRO A 462 14.10 -1.48 13.39
CA PRO A 462 12.85 -1.67 14.10
C PRO A 462 12.51 -0.48 14.98
N LEU A 463 11.26 -0.04 14.93
CA LEU A 463 10.74 0.99 15.82
C LEU A 463 10.09 0.33 17.03
N ASP A 464 10.88 0.16 18.09
CA ASP A 464 10.40 -0.39 19.36
C ASP A 464 9.63 0.66 20.18
N GLY A 465 8.65 0.21 20.98
CA GLY A 465 7.95 1.06 21.96
C GLY A 465 6.78 1.88 21.40
N PHE A 466 6.39 1.68 20.15
CA PHE A 466 5.15 2.24 19.61
C PHE A 466 3.97 1.34 19.96
N GLU A 467 3.02 1.86 20.75
CA GLU A 467 1.74 1.18 21.01
C GLU A 467 0.89 1.22 19.74
N GLY A 468 0.92 0.15 18.93
CA GLY A 468 0.13 0.06 17.70
C GLY A 468 0.64 -0.86 16.60
N GLY A 469 1.76 -1.56 16.77
CA GLY A 469 2.20 -2.59 15.82
C GLY A 469 3.70 -2.61 15.58
N ASP A 470 4.12 -3.59 14.78
CA ASP A 470 5.50 -3.78 14.36
C ASP A 470 5.82 -2.82 13.19
N LEU A 471 6.49 -1.71 13.50
CA LEU A 471 6.95 -0.76 12.50
C LEU A 471 8.43 -0.92 12.20
N LEU A 472 8.80 -0.65 10.95
CA LEU A 472 10.19 -0.53 10.52
C LEU A 472 10.42 0.85 9.90
N LEU A 473 11.60 1.39 10.19
CA LEU A 473 12.17 2.54 9.54
C LEU A 473 13.17 2.08 8.49
N LEU A 474 13.04 2.63 7.28
CA LEU A 474 14.07 2.64 6.25
C LEU A 474 14.67 4.04 6.17
N ALA A 475 15.98 4.16 6.40
CA ALA A 475 16.69 5.43 6.33
C ALA A 475 17.76 5.39 5.23
N PHE A 476 17.89 6.49 4.49
CA PHE A 476 18.85 6.63 3.41
C PHE A 476 19.78 7.83 3.62
N ASP A 477 21.07 7.59 3.35
CA ASP A 477 22.10 8.62 3.19
C ASP A 477 22.54 8.64 1.72
N VAL A 478 22.57 9.83 1.12
CA VAL A 478 22.86 10.03 -0.30
C VAL A 478 23.95 11.06 -0.42
N ASP A 479 25.09 10.69 -1.01
CA ASP A 479 26.28 11.54 -1.09
C ASP A 479 26.04 12.87 -1.84
N ARG A 480 25.10 12.91 -2.78
CA ARG A 480 24.69 14.12 -3.52
C ARG A 480 23.79 15.08 -2.74
N SER A 481 23.29 14.65 -1.58
CA SER A 481 22.46 15.42 -0.67
C SER A 481 23.03 15.36 0.75
N PRO A 482 24.28 15.83 0.96
CA PRO A 482 24.94 15.74 2.26
C PRO A 482 24.13 16.49 3.32
N GLY A 483 24.04 15.90 4.52
CA GLY A 483 23.25 16.42 5.63
C GLY A 483 21.76 16.06 5.60
N PHE A 484 21.24 15.51 4.50
CA PHE A 484 19.85 15.05 4.42
C PHE A 484 19.75 13.57 4.81
N ARG A 485 18.73 13.24 5.60
CA ARG A 485 18.37 11.88 6.00
C ARG A 485 16.97 11.59 5.49
N PHE A 486 16.88 10.79 4.43
CA PHE A 486 15.58 10.40 3.88
C PHE A 486 15.05 9.22 4.69
N VAL A 487 13.83 9.33 5.19
CA VAL A 487 13.24 8.37 6.12
C VAL A 487 11.85 7.93 5.64
N HIS A 488 11.65 6.63 5.57
CA HIS A 488 10.37 5.99 5.28
C HIS A 488 9.99 5.08 6.44
N VAL A 489 8.76 5.20 6.93
CA VAL A 489 8.23 4.36 8.01
C VAL A 489 7.02 3.61 7.47
N GLY A 490 6.99 2.31 7.70
CA GLY A 490 5.91 1.43 7.26
C GLY A 490 5.78 0.20 8.16
N GLY A 491 4.80 -0.63 7.83
CA GLY A 491 4.60 -1.93 8.44
C GLY A 491 5.79 -2.85 8.20
N ARG A 492 6.07 -3.70 9.18
CA ARG A 492 7.26 -4.56 9.17
C ARG A 492 7.38 -5.40 7.90
N THR A 493 6.27 -5.92 7.38
CA THR A 493 6.31 -6.79 6.20
C THR A 493 6.62 -5.98 4.94
N ALA A 494 5.85 -4.93 4.69
CA ALA A 494 6.04 -4.07 3.51
C ALA A 494 7.45 -3.47 3.44
N VAL A 495 7.96 -2.91 4.55
CA VAL A 495 9.29 -2.30 4.56
C VAL A 495 10.41 -3.33 4.41
N SER A 496 10.26 -4.53 5.01
CA SER A 496 11.25 -5.61 4.84
C SER A 496 11.35 -6.05 3.38
N LEU A 497 10.20 -6.23 2.71
CA LEU A 497 10.13 -6.63 1.31
C LEU A 497 10.67 -5.53 0.39
N LEU A 498 10.36 -4.27 0.66
CA LEU A 498 10.93 -3.12 -0.06
C LEU A 498 12.47 -3.08 0.08
N ALA A 499 12.99 -3.22 1.31
CA ALA A 499 14.43 -3.19 1.56
C ALA A 499 15.14 -4.38 0.87
N GLU A 500 14.59 -5.59 0.97
CA GLU A 500 15.13 -6.77 0.31
C GLU A 500 15.15 -6.62 -1.21
N ARG A 501 14.09 -6.06 -1.80
CA ARG A 501 14.06 -5.76 -3.22
C ARG A 501 15.17 -4.79 -3.60
N LEU A 502 15.25 -3.63 -2.93
CA LEU A 502 16.22 -2.60 -3.27
C LEU A 502 17.64 -3.19 -3.26
N ARG A 503 17.91 -4.09 -2.30
CA ARG A 503 19.14 -4.90 -2.25
C ARG A 503 19.31 -5.81 -3.46
N LEU A 504 18.31 -6.63 -3.81
CA LEU A 504 18.39 -7.58 -4.92
C LEU A 504 18.56 -6.88 -6.27
N ARG A 505 17.86 -5.77 -6.48
CA ARG A 505 17.85 -5.03 -7.74
C ARG A 505 19.13 -4.23 -7.98
N HIS A 506 19.71 -3.67 -6.92
CA HIS A 506 20.84 -2.74 -7.04
C HIS A 506 22.18 -3.35 -6.60
N GLY A 507 22.15 -4.47 -5.87
CA GLY A 507 23.34 -5.17 -5.40
C GLY A 507 24.31 -4.23 -4.69
N ASP A 508 25.58 -4.29 -5.08
CA ASP A 508 26.66 -3.50 -4.50
C ASP A 508 26.53 -1.98 -4.72
N ARG A 509 25.59 -1.52 -5.56
CA ARG A 509 25.34 -0.08 -5.75
C ARG A 509 24.59 0.56 -4.58
N LEU A 510 23.94 -0.27 -3.74
CA LEU A 510 23.24 0.15 -2.53
C LEU A 510 23.93 -0.46 -1.31
N GLU A 511 24.61 0.36 -0.53
CA GLU A 511 25.31 -0.11 0.67
C GLU A 511 24.33 -0.24 1.85
N ILE A 512 24.21 -1.43 2.45
CA ILE A 512 23.39 -1.63 3.64
C ILE A 512 24.27 -1.55 4.87
N THR A 513 24.10 -0.51 5.67
CA THR A 513 24.97 -0.26 6.82
C THR A 513 24.27 0.51 7.93
N ALA A 514 24.43 0.06 9.18
CA ALA A 514 23.90 0.76 10.35
C ALA A 514 24.60 2.11 10.59
N GLU A 515 25.70 2.38 9.89
CA GLU A 515 26.45 3.63 10.00
C GLU A 515 25.65 4.86 9.58
N VAL A 516 24.68 4.69 8.67
CA VAL A 516 23.75 5.76 8.21
C VAL A 516 23.11 6.51 9.38
N LEU A 517 22.86 5.80 10.49
CA LEU A 517 22.11 6.33 11.63
C LEU A 517 22.96 6.57 12.86
N ARG A 518 24.23 6.14 12.88
CA ARG A 518 25.02 6.14 14.12
C ARG A 518 25.24 7.55 14.68
N GLU A 519 25.49 8.51 13.81
CA GLU A 519 25.79 9.90 14.20
C GLU A 519 24.51 10.68 14.56
N ASP A 520 23.38 10.31 13.95
CA ASP A 520 22.12 11.06 14.06
C ASP A 520 21.04 10.32 14.88
N ALA A 521 21.35 9.18 15.50
CA ALA A 521 20.37 8.29 16.13
C ALA A 521 19.46 9.00 17.14
N VAL A 522 20.04 9.86 17.98
CA VAL A 522 19.29 10.60 19.01
C VAL A 522 18.35 11.63 18.37
N ALA A 523 18.87 12.43 17.44
CA ALA A 523 18.08 13.44 16.74
C ALA A 523 16.97 12.80 15.89
N LEU A 524 17.25 11.67 15.25
CA LEU A 524 16.28 10.88 14.50
C LEU A 524 15.17 10.35 15.41
N ASN A 525 15.51 9.83 16.59
CA ASN A 525 14.50 9.36 17.54
C ASN A 525 13.55 10.50 17.96
N TYR A 526 14.08 11.70 18.22
CA TYR A 526 13.25 12.86 18.52
C TYR A 526 12.40 13.32 17.33
N ALA A 527 12.97 13.30 16.12
CA ALA A 527 12.26 13.57 14.88
C ALA A 527 11.06 12.60 14.71
N LEU A 528 11.30 11.30 14.90
CA LEU A 528 10.25 10.28 14.81
C LEU A 528 9.19 10.44 15.90
N ASN A 529 9.55 10.82 17.13
CA ASN A 529 8.57 11.13 18.17
C ASN A 529 7.65 12.30 17.78
N HIS A 530 8.18 13.34 17.14
CA HIS A 530 7.36 14.43 16.60
C HIS A 530 6.47 13.96 15.45
N VAL A 531 7.00 13.12 14.55
CA VAL A 531 6.24 12.60 13.41
C VAL A 531 5.12 11.67 13.87
N LEU A 532 5.46 10.60 14.57
CA LEU A 532 4.51 9.64 15.13
C LEU A 532 3.59 10.28 16.17
N GLY A 533 4.01 11.36 16.82
CA GLY A 533 3.23 12.09 17.83
C GLY A 533 2.29 13.16 17.26
N ALA A 534 2.48 13.62 16.03
CA ALA A 534 1.70 14.74 15.48
C ALA A 534 1.01 14.44 14.14
N TRP A 535 1.60 13.59 13.30
CA TRP A 535 1.16 13.40 11.92
C TRP A 535 -0.08 12.53 11.83
N ARG A 536 -0.86 12.75 10.78
CA ARG A 536 -2.08 11.98 10.48
C ARG A 536 -1.74 10.67 9.78
N VAL A 537 -0.89 10.74 8.76
CA VAL A 537 -0.65 9.63 7.84
C VAL A 537 0.80 9.66 7.32
N LEU A 538 1.41 8.47 7.17
CA LEU A 538 2.69 8.26 6.51
C LEU A 538 2.43 7.43 5.25
N ASP A 539 2.46 8.04 4.07
CA ASP A 539 2.16 7.37 2.80
C ASP A 539 3.04 7.95 1.68
N GLN A 540 2.94 7.39 0.47
CA GLN A 540 3.72 7.82 -0.70
C GLN A 540 2.90 8.69 -1.66
N ASP A 541 1.89 9.39 -1.14
CA ASP A 541 1.01 10.28 -1.92
C ASP A 541 1.20 11.73 -1.44
N GLY A 542 2.29 12.38 -1.84
CA GLY A 542 2.67 13.71 -1.36
C GLY A 542 1.54 14.76 -1.41
N VAL A 543 0.57 14.63 -2.32
CA VAL A 543 -0.66 15.44 -2.38
C VAL A 543 -1.79 14.66 -3.08
N GLU A 544 -2.92 14.44 -2.38
CA GLU A 544 -4.17 13.82 -2.91
C GLU A 544 -4.72 14.47 -4.19
#